data_AF-A0A7J2YJY7-F1
#
_entry.id   AF-A0A7J2YJY7-F1
#
_cell.length_a   1.000
_cell.length_b   1.000
_cell.length_c   1.000
_cell.angle_alpha   90.00
_cell.angle_beta   90.00
_cell.angle_gamma   90.00
#
_symmetry.space_group_name_H-M   'P 1'
#
loop_
_entity.id
_entity.type
_entity.pdbx_description
1 polymer ?
#
loop_
_entity_poly.entity_id
_entity_poly.type
_entity_poly.pdbx_seq_one_letter_code
_entity_poly.pdbx_strand_id
1 'polypeptide(L)'
;MKTLICPMCKSDKINLYLGGYAGMLYRCASCGYVGPVVIEVDDLDAVKELEELSKKTGTYPAEKEYVEDDSKAPTKRGRRGGVK
;
A
#
# COMPACT_ATOMS: atom_id res chain seq x y z
N MET A 1 -2.56 -15.47 13.46
CA MET A 1 -2.42 -14.34 14.42
C MET A 1 -1.89 -13.18 13.63
N LYS A 2 -2.55 -12.01 13.63
CA LYS A 2 -2.14 -10.90 12.75
C LYS A 2 -0.77 -10.35 13.14
N THR A 3 0.16 -10.33 12.19
CA THR A 3 1.48 -9.72 12.34
C THR A 3 1.59 -8.49 11.45
N LEU A 4 2.19 -7.43 12.00
CA LEU A 4 2.44 -6.18 11.30
C LEU A 4 3.86 -6.17 10.73
N ILE A 5 3.98 -5.89 9.44
CA ILE A 5 5.25 -5.83 8.74
C ILE A 5 5.52 -4.40 8.24
N CYS A 6 6.76 -3.96 8.39
CA CYS A 6 7.22 -2.68 7.86
C CYS A 6 7.26 -2.69 6.32
N PRO A 7 6.65 -1.70 5.65
CA PRO A 7 6.69 -1.62 4.19
C PRO A 7 8.09 -1.32 3.63
N MET A 8 8.98 -0.73 4.42
CA MET A 8 10.31 -0.31 3.97
C MET A 8 11.36 -1.43 4.09
N CYS A 9 11.40 -2.12 5.24
CA CYS A 9 12.46 -3.09 5.53
C CYS A 9 11.93 -4.51 5.78
N LYS A 10 10.61 -4.73 5.69
CA LYS A 10 9.96 -6.03 5.89
C LYS A 10 10.19 -6.65 7.27
N SER A 11 10.62 -5.84 8.24
CA SER A 11 10.71 -6.27 9.64
C SER A 11 9.33 -6.26 10.30
N ASP A 12 9.10 -7.28 11.12
CA ASP A 12 7.97 -7.47 12.03
C ASP A 12 8.04 -6.62 13.30
N LYS A 13 9.16 -5.91 13.53
CA LYS A 13 9.39 -5.08 14.71
C LYS A 13 8.69 -3.72 14.62
N ILE A 14 7.36 -3.76 14.56
CA ILE A 14 6.49 -2.58 14.50
C ILE A 14 5.91 -2.31 15.90
N ASN A 15 5.99 -1.06 16.33
CA ASN A 15 5.36 -0.58 17.58
C ASN A 15 4.36 0.54 17.27
N LEU A 16 3.25 0.61 18.00
CA LEU A 16 2.37 1.77 17.95
C LEU A 16 3.09 2.98 18.55
N TYR A 17 3.22 4.05 17.77
CA TYR A 17 3.93 5.27 18.13
C TYR A 17 2.97 6.37 18.61
N LEU A 18 1.87 6.55 17.89
CA LEU A 18 0.84 7.54 18.22
C LEU A 18 -0.53 6.98 17.87
N GLY A 19 -1.54 7.31 18.66
CA GLY A 19 -2.92 6.85 18.49
C GLY A 19 -3.93 7.96 18.80
N GLY A 20 -5.22 7.65 18.66
CA GLY A 20 -6.31 8.58 18.98
C GLY A 20 -6.85 9.30 17.74
N TYR A 21 -7.21 10.57 17.89
CA TYR A 21 -7.92 11.32 16.84
C TYR A 21 -7.11 11.50 15.54
N ALA A 22 -5.78 11.52 15.65
CA ALA A 22 -4.87 11.63 14.51
C ALA A 22 -4.67 10.30 13.76
N GLY A 23 -5.35 9.22 14.17
CA GLY A 23 -5.16 7.87 13.64
C GLY A 23 -4.04 7.11 14.32
N MET A 24 -3.78 5.90 13.83
CA MET A 24 -2.72 5.02 14.33
C MET A 24 -1.44 5.25 13.51
N LEU A 25 -0.39 5.70 14.17
CA LEU A 25 0.94 5.83 13.61
C LEU A 25 1.82 4.73 14.20
N TYR A 26 2.54 4.04 13.33
CA TYR A 26 3.43 2.94 13.66
C TYR A 26 4.88 3.35 13.48
N ARG A 27 5.75 2.86 14.34
CA ARG A 27 7.21 3.03 14.25
C ARG A 27 7.90 1.69 14.12
N CYS A 28 8.73 1.55 13.10
CA CYS A 28 9.61 0.40 12.94
C CYS A 28 10.90 0.56 13.75
N ALA A 29 11.24 -0.43 14.58
CA ALA A 29 12.48 -0.42 15.36
C ALA A 29 13.72 -0.71 14.50
N SER A 30 13.56 -1.33 13.33
CA SER A 30 14.67 -1.79 12.48
C SER A 30 15.18 -0.70 11.54
N CYS A 31 14.31 0.02 10.84
CA CYS A 31 14.71 1.08 9.89
C CYS A 31 14.29 2.50 10.31
N GLY A 32 13.53 2.64 11.40
CA GLY A 32 13.06 3.95 11.87
C GLY A 32 11.87 4.54 11.10
N TYR A 33 11.23 3.79 10.20
CA TYR A 33 9.99 4.20 9.53
C TYR A 33 8.93 4.62 10.56
N VAL A 34 8.30 5.78 10.35
CA VAL A 34 7.16 6.28 11.14
C VAL A 34 6.03 6.66 10.19
N GLY A 35 4.88 6.02 10.32
CA GLY A 35 3.73 6.33 9.47
C GLY A 35 2.52 5.46 9.75
N PRO A 36 1.36 5.79 9.16
CA PRO A 36 0.12 5.05 9.39
C PRO A 36 0.04 3.74 8.59
N VAL A 37 0.89 3.57 7.57
CA VAL A 37 0.84 2.43 6.66
C VAL A 37 1.70 1.28 7.20
N VAL A 38 1.09 0.12 7.38
CA VAL A 38 1.72 -1.15 7.75
C VAL A 38 1.11 -2.28 6.94
N ILE A 39 1.88 -3.33 6.69
CA ILE A 39 1.39 -4.53 6.00
C ILE A 39 0.86 -5.48 7.06
N GLU A 40 -0.44 -5.74 7.04
CA GLU A 40 -1.07 -6.76 7.89
C GLU A 40 -0.98 -8.12 7.22
N VAL A 41 -0.51 -9.11 7.96
CA VAL A 41 -0.40 -10.50 7.51
C VAL A 41 -1.04 -11.41 8.53
N ASP A 42 -1.95 -12.29 8.10
CA ASP A 42 -2.61 -13.23 9.01
C ASP A 42 -1.71 -14.39 9.44
N ASP A 43 -0.80 -14.82 8.55
CA ASP A 43 0.16 -15.92 8.75
C ASP A 43 1.55 -15.58 8.19
N LEU A 44 2.54 -15.45 9.07
CA LEU A 44 3.93 -15.15 8.68
C LEU A 44 4.56 -16.26 7.83
N ASP A 45 4.21 -17.51 8.11
CA ASP A 45 4.79 -18.66 7.41
C ASP A 45 4.29 -18.74 5.97
N ALA A 46 3.02 -18.35 5.73
CA ALA A 46 2.49 -18.23 4.38
C ALA A 46 3.21 -17.15 3.55
N VAL A 47 3.69 -16.06 4.18
CA VAL A 47 4.46 -15.02 3.47
C VAL A 47 5.86 -15.51 3.11
N LYS A 48 6.52 -16.29 3.98
CA LYS A 48 7.81 -16.90 3.64
C LYS A 48 7.67 -17.90 2.50
N GLU A 49 6.62 -18.73 2.53
CA GLU A 49 6.32 -19.67 1.44
C GLU A 49 6.01 -18.93 0.13
N LEU A 50 5.26 -17.82 0.17
CA LEU A 50 5.01 -16.97 -0.99
C LEU A 50 6.29 -16.28 -1.50
N GLU A 51 7.17 -15.82 -0.61
CA GLU A 51 8.48 -15.27 -1.01
C GLU A 51 9.35 -16.34 -1.69
N GLU A 52 9.36 -17.57 -1.18
CA GLU A 52 10.07 -18.70 -1.77
C GLU A 52 9.48 -19.12 -3.12
N LEU A 53 8.15 -19.10 -3.26
CA LEU A 53 7.45 -19.35 -4.52
C LEU A 53 7.71 -18.23 -5.54
N SER A 54 7.69 -16.96 -5.12
CA SER A 54 7.98 -15.82 -5.99
C SER A 54 9.39 -15.83 -6.58
N LYS A 55 10.37 -16.35 -5.82
CA LYS A 55 11.76 -16.52 -6.30
C LYS A 55 11.91 -17.68 -7.29
N LYS A 56 11.02 -18.68 -7.23
CA LYS A 56 10.98 -19.81 -8.17
C LYS A 56 10.20 -19.51 -9.44
N THR A 57 9.14 -18.72 -9.36
CA THR A 57 8.38 -18.26 -10.53
C THR A 57 8.77 -16.82 -10.85
N GLY A 58 9.84 -16.66 -11.63
CA GLY A 58 10.14 -15.37 -12.27
C GLY A 58 9.06 -15.00 -13.27
N THR A 59 7.89 -14.55 -12.82
CA THR A 59 6.84 -13.95 -13.66
C THR A 59 5.81 -13.17 -12.82
N TYR A 60 6.23 -12.08 -12.20
CA TYR A 60 5.38 -10.90 -12.02
C TYR A 60 6.22 -9.71 -12.47
N PRO A 61 5.84 -8.99 -13.53
CA PRO A 61 6.64 -7.87 -14.00
C PRO A 61 6.65 -6.78 -12.92
N ALA A 62 7.85 -6.46 -12.44
CA ALA A 62 8.15 -5.08 -12.09
C ALA A 62 7.81 -4.22 -13.31
N GLU A 63 7.22 -3.05 -13.10
CA GLU A 63 6.71 -2.13 -14.14
C GLU A 63 5.32 -2.49 -14.70
N LYS A 64 4.27 -2.26 -13.90
CA LYS A 64 3.15 -1.50 -14.45
C LYS A 64 3.38 -0.05 -14.06
N GLU A 65 3.96 0.71 -15.00
CA GLU A 65 3.69 2.13 -15.12
C GLU A 65 2.18 2.34 -14.92
N TYR A 66 1.83 3.26 -14.03
CA TYR A 66 0.51 3.86 -14.04
C TYR A 66 0.38 4.57 -15.38
N VAL A 67 -0.27 3.94 -16.35
CA VAL A 67 -0.74 4.67 -17.53
C VAL A 67 -1.89 5.53 -17.03
N GLU A 68 -1.65 6.84 -16.94
CA GLU A 68 -2.70 7.83 -16.82
C GLU A 68 -3.63 7.66 -18.04
N ASP A 69 -4.79 7.04 -17.85
CA ASP A 69 -5.83 7.01 -18.87
C ASP A 69 -6.48 8.40 -18.93
N ASP A 70 -5.94 9.27 -19.79
CA ASP A 70 -6.50 10.59 -20.17
C ASP A 70 -7.92 10.50 -20.78
N SER A 71 -8.52 9.30 -20.85
CA SER A 71 -9.76 9.03 -21.57
C SER A 71 -11.03 9.20 -20.72
N LYS A 72 -10.95 9.49 -19.41
CA LYS A 72 -12.16 9.71 -18.59
C LYS A 72 -12.12 10.95 -17.72
N ALA A 73 -11.93 12.11 -18.36
CA ALA A 73 -12.44 13.35 -17.79
C ALA A 73 -13.97 13.21 -17.55
N PRO A 74 -14.50 13.55 -16.36
CA PRO A 74 -15.94 13.74 -16.22
C PRO A 74 -16.35 14.87 -17.16
N THR A 75 -17.04 14.53 -18.25
CA THR A 75 -17.50 15.51 -19.22
C THR A 75 -18.40 16.51 -18.49
N LYS A 76 -18.03 17.80 -18.56
CA LYS A 76 -18.80 18.89 -17.97
C LYS A 76 -20.25 18.77 -18.45
N ARG A 77 -21.20 18.67 -17.50
CA ARG A 77 -22.64 18.77 -17.80
C ARG A 77 -22.85 20.04 -18.60
N GLY A 78 -23.37 19.90 -19.82
CA GLY A 78 -23.51 21.00 -20.76
C GLY A 78 -24.38 22.12 -20.19
N ARG A 79 -23.86 23.35 -20.20
CA ARG A 79 -24.70 24.54 -20.11
C ARG A 79 -25.37 24.70 -21.48
N ARG A 80 -26.55 24.10 -21.65
CA ARG A 80 -27.40 24.36 -22.82
C ARG A 80 -28.34 25.53 -22.50
N GLY A 81 -28.38 26.48 -23.42
CA GLY A 81 -29.18 27.70 -23.36
C GLY A 81 -28.22 28.89 -23.43
N GLY A 82 -28.01 29.56 -24.55
CA GLY A 82 -28.82 29.67 -25.75
C GLY A 82 -28.69 31.12 -26.17
N VAL A 83 -28.13 31.37 -27.35
CA VAL A 83 -27.95 32.70 -27.93
C VAL A 83 -29.32 33.33 -28.20
N LYS A 84 -29.53 34.55 -27.70
CA LYS A 84 -30.12 35.69 -28.41
C LYS A 84 -29.86 36.97 -27.62
#